data_AF-A0A6L8DTX4-F1
#
_entry.id   AF-A0A6L8DTX4-F1
#
_cell.length_a   1.000
_cell.length_b   1.000
_cell.length_c   1.000
_cell.angle_alpha   90.00
_cell.angle_beta   90.00
_cell.angle_gamma   90.00
#
_symmetry.space_group_name_H-M   'P 1'
#
loop_
_entity.id
_entity.type
_entity.pdbx_description
1 polymer ?
#
loop_
_entity_poly.entity_id
_entity_poly.type
_entity_poly.pdbx_seq_one_letter_code
_entity_poly.pdbx_strand_id
1 'polypeptide(L)' 'MLGFARYKGYVAAIEFDDSVGCLHGRVVNSGPYPIATFEATDVDGIRREFQRSIDEYLTSCKEDGVEPSPAST' A
#
# COMPACT_ATOMS: atom_id res chain seq x y z
N MET A 1 -0.40 -14.74 9.05
CA MET A 1 0.88 -14.87 8.30
C MET A 1 1.24 -13.50 7.73
N LEU A 2 2.50 -13.07 7.85
CA LEU A 2 2.96 -11.75 7.39
C LEU A 2 3.79 -11.89 6.10
N GLY A 3 3.48 -11.08 5.09
CA GLY A 3 4.20 -10.96 3.83
C GLY A 3 4.49 -9.49 3.48
N PHE A 4 5.33 -9.27 2.47
CA PHE A 4 5.67 -7.92 2.01
C PHE A 4 5.55 -7.80 0.50
N ALA A 5 5.09 -6.64 0.03
CA ALA A 5 5.06 -6.26 -1.37
C ALA A 5 5.83 -4.95 -1.59
N ARG A 6 6.40 -4.77 -2.78
CA ARG A 6 7.13 -3.56 -3.18
C ARG A 6 6.64 -3.04 -4.51
N TYR A 7 6.43 -1.73 -4.62
CA TYR A 7 6.00 -1.09 -5.86
C TYR A 7 6.42 0.39 -5.85
N LYS A 8 7.10 0.85 -6.91
CA LYS A 8 7.57 2.24 -7.05
C LYS A 8 8.31 2.81 -5.81
N GLY A 9 9.07 1.97 -5.12
CA GLY A 9 9.80 2.35 -3.89
C GLY A 9 8.97 2.28 -2.61
N TYR A 10 7.66 2.05 -2.69
CA TYR A 10 6.80 1.80 -1.54
C TYR A 10 6.82 0.33 -1.15
N VAL A 11 6.68 0.08 0.15
CA VAL A 11 6.68 -1.22 0.80
C VAL A 11 5.36 -1.36 1.54
N ALA A 12 4.63 -2.44 1.26
CA ALA A 12 3.45 -2.82 2.01
C ALA A 12 3.73 -4.06 2.85
N ALA A 13 3.25 -4.03 4.09
CA ALA A 13 3.06 -5.21 4.92
C ALA A 13 1.67 -5.80 4.63
N ILE A 14 1.61 -7.11 4.44
CA ILE A 14 0.39 -7.85 4.13
C ILE A 14 0.19 -8.92 5.19
N GLU A 15 -0.96 -8.91 5.85
CA GLU A 15 -1.32 -9.87 6.88
C GLU A 15 -2.58 -10.62 6.47
N PHE A 16 -2.57 -11.94 6.62
CA PHE A 16 -3.80 -12.73 6.50
C PHE A 16 -4.56 -12.69 7.83
N ASP A 17 -5.82 -12.24 7.77
CA ASP A 17 -6.78 -12.24 8.87
C ASP A 17 -7.73 -13.43 8.71
N ASP A 18 -7.58 -14.40 9.62
CA ASP A 18 -8.35 -15.64 9.63
C ASP A 18 -9.80 -15.45 10.13
N SER A 19 -10.08 -14.35 10.83
CA SER A 19 -11.43 -14.07 11.36
C SER A 19 -12.40 -13.64 10.26
N VAL A 20 -11.88 -13.00 9.22
CA VAL A 20 -12.64 -12.50 8.06
C VAL A 20 -12.27 -13.19 6.75
N GLY A 21 -11.20 -14.00 6.74
CA GLY A 21 -10.75 -14.75 5.58
C GLY A 21 -10.20 -13.87 4.46
N CYS A 22 -9.53 -12.76 4.82
CA CYS A 22 -8.97 -11.81 3.85
C CYS A 22 -7.52 -11.45 4.16
N LEU A 23 -6.84 -10.93 3.15
CA LEU A 23 -5.54 -10.29 3.25
C LEU A 23 -5.77 -8.81 3.51
N HIS A 24 -5.10 -8.27 4.52
CA HIS A 24 -5.06 -6.86 4.84
C HIS A 24 -3.67 -6.31 4.51
N GLY A 25 -3.60 -5.21 3.77
CA GLY A 25 -2.38 -4.57 3.33
C GLY A 25 -2.26 -3.14 3.84
N ARG A 26 -1.08 -2.78 4.33
CA ARG A 26 -0.74 -1.43 4.79
C ARG A 26 0.61 -1.01 4.25
N VAL A 27 0.71 0.20 3.73
CA VAL A 27 2.00 0.80 3.36
C VAL A 27 2.76 1.23 4.61
N VAL A 28 4.00 0.78 4.75
CA VAL A 28 4.82 0.96 5.97
C VAL A 28 5.92 2.00 5.83
N ASN A 29 6.18 2.50 4.63
CA ASN A 29 7.21 3.49 4.35
C ASN A 29 6.67 4.74 3.63
N SER A 30 5.48 5.22 3.99
CA SER A 30 4.90 6.47 3.46
C SER A 30 5.15 7.70 4.32
N GLY A 31 5.97 7.57 5.38
CA GLY A 31 6.28 8.67 6.28
C GLY A 31 5.09 9.09 7.14
N PRO A 32 4.93 10.39 7.46
CA PRO A 32 3.83 10.87 8.32
C PRO A 32 2.47 10.86 7.62
N TYR A 33 2.43 10.68 6.29
CA TYR A 33 1.19 10.63 5.52
C TYR A 33 0.73 9.17 5.40
N PRO A 34 -0.39 8.79 6.04
CA PRO A 34 -0.91 7.45 5.91
C PRO A 34 -1.44 7.26 4.48
N ILE A 35 -0.86 6.31 3.75
CA ILE A 35 -1.48 5.80 2.52
C ILE A 35 -2.57 4.81 2.93
N ALA A 36 -3.68 4.81 2.16
CA ALA A 36 -4.83 3.97 2.43
C ALA A 36 -4.45 2.49 2.65
N THR A 37 -5.07 1.87 3.65
CA THR A 37 -5.06 0.41 3.80
C THR A 37 -5.96 -0.22 2.76
N PHE A 38 -5.60 -1.42 2.30
CA PHE A 38 -6.32 -2.14 1.25
C PHE A 38 -6.53 -3.59 1.65
N GLU A 39 -7.57 -4.23 1.13
CA GLU A 39 -7.95 -5.59 1.47
C GLU A 39 -8.30 -6.38 0.22
N ALA A 40 -8.06 -7.69 0.24
CA ALA A 40 -8.48 -8.59 -0.82
C ALA A 40 -8.59 -10.04 -0.31
N THR A 41 -9.29 -10.89 -1.04
CA THR A 41 -9.47 -12.31 -0.70
C THR A 41 -8.35 -13.21 -1.23
N ASP A 42 -7.47 -12.69 -2.08
CA ASP A 42 -6.40 -13.43 -2.72
C ASP A 42 -5.17 -12.56 -3.01
N VAL A 43 -4.06 -13.24 -3.34
CA VAL A 43 -2.74 -12.63 -3.50
C VAL A 43 -2.68 -11.69 -4.71
N ASP A 44 -3.42 -11.97 -5.79
CA ASP A 44 -3.39 -11.13 -6.98
C ASP A 44 -4.24 -9.87 -6.77
N GLY A 45 -5.37 -10.01 -6.07
CA GLY A 45 -6.22 -8.92 -5.63
C GLY A 45 -5.46 -7.95 -4.73
N ILE A 46 -4.79 -8.44 -3.68
CA ILE A 46 -4.09 -7.55 -2.74
C ILE A 46 -2.95 -6.80 -3.43
N ARG A 47 -2.29 -7.42 -4.42
CA ARG A 47 -1.24 -6.77 -5.23
C ARG A 47 -1.81 -5.69 -6.14
N ARG A 48 -2.96 -5.93 -6.78
CA ARG A 48 -3.64 -4.90 -7.60
C ARG A 48 -4.07 -3.72 -6.75
N GLU A 49 -4.72 -3.96 -5.62
CA GLU A 49 -5.20 -2.87 -4.75
C GLU A 49 -4.03 -2.08 -4.16
N PHE A 50 -2.92 -2.74 -3.82
CA PHE A 50 -1.68 -2.06 -3.43
C PHE A 50 -1.17 -1.13 -4.54
N GLN A 51 -0.98 -1.64 -5.76
CA GLN A 51 -0.45 -0.85 -6.88
C GLN A 51 -1.36 0.34 -7.20
N ARG A 52 -2.67 0.10 -7.21
CA ARG A 52 -3.69 1.12 -7.42
C ARG A 52 -3.62 2.22 -6.36
N SER A 53 -3.53 1.86 -5.08
CA SER A 53 -3.44 2.82 -3.98
C SER A 53 -2.20 3.71 -4.09
N ILE A 54 -1.05 3.14 -4.47
CA ILE A 54 0.17 3.91 -4.74
C ILE A 54 0.02 4.82 -5.96
N ASP A 55 -0.57 4.33 -7.05
CA ASP A 55 -0.75 5.12 -8.27
C ASP A 55 -1.72 6.29 -8.08
N GLU A 56 -2.79 6.07 -7.32
CA GLU A 56 -3.73 7.13 -6.91
C GLU A 56 -3.02 8.17 -6.03
N TYR A 57 -2.23 7.73 -5.04
CA TYR A 57 -1.44 8.63 -4.19
C TYR A 57 -0.43 9.47 -4.98
N LEU A 58 0.30 8.85 -5.91
CA LEU A 58 1.27 9.56 -6.75
C LEU A 58 0.58 10.56 -7.69
N THR A 59 -0.62 10.22 -8.16
CA THR A 59 -1.42 11.10 -9.00
C THR A 59 -1.90 12.32 -8.20
N SER A 60 -2.44 12.12 -6.99
CA SER A 60 -2.86 13.23 -6.14
C SER A 60 -1.68 14.12 -5.74
N CYS A 61 -0.52 13.55 -5.40
CA CYS A 61 0.68 14.35 -5.11
C CYS A 61 1.08 15.23 -6.30
N LYS A 62 1.00 14.69 -7.53
CA LYS A 62 1.29 15.46 -8.75
C LYS A 62 0.29 16.59 -8.97
N GLU A 63 -0.99 16.35 -8.72
CA GLU A 63 -2.05 17.36 -8.84
C GLU A 63 -1.88 18.49 -7.82
N ASP A 64 -1.49 18.15 -6.60
CA ASP A 64 -1.26 19.09 -5.50
C ASP A 64 0.11 19.79 -5.57
N GLY A 65 0.98 19.40 -6.52
CA GLY A 65 2.35 19.89 -6.63
C GLY A 65 3.25 19.48 -5.45
N VAL A 66 2.88 18.41 -4.75
CA VAL A 66 3.62 17.83 -3.62
C VAL A 66 4.57 16.76 -4.15
N GLU A 67 5.80 16.77 -3.66
CA GLU A 67 6.77 15.73 -4.00
C GLU A 67 6.51 14.46 -3.17
N PRO A 68 6.10 13.34 -3.79
CA PRO A 68 5.82 12.11 -3.06
C PRO A 68 7.14 11.46 -2.62
N SER A 69 7.31 11.28 -1.31
CA SER A 69 8.50 10.63 -0.77
C SER A 69 8.11 9.30 -0.11
N PRO A 70 8.47 8.14 -0.70
CA PRO A 70 8.53 6.91 0.08
C PRO A 70 9.60 7.15 1.14
N ALA A 71 9.20 7.23 2.42
CA ALA A 71 10.07 7.51 3.54
C ALA A 71 11.33 6.65 3.44
N SER A 72 12.41 7.31 3.02
CA SER A 72 13.73 6.74 2.85
C SER A 72 14.66 7.56 3.72
N THR A 73 14.36 7.58 5.02
CA THR A 73 15.28 7.88 6.11
C THR A 73 14.72 7.26 7.38
#